data_AF-A0A9D5JVJ3-F1
#
_entry.id   AF-A0A9D5JVJ3-F1
#
_cell.length_a   1.000
_cell.length_b   1.000
_cell.length_c   1.000
_cell.angle_alpha   90.00
_cell.angle_beta   90.00
_cell.angle_gamma   90.00
#
_symmetry.space_group_name_H-M   'P 1'
#
loop_
_entity.id
_entity.type
_entity.pdbx_description
1 polymer ?
#
loop_
_entity_poly.entity_id
_entity_poly.type
_entity_poly.pdbx_seq_one_letter_code
_entity_poly.pdbx_strand_id
1 'polypeptide(L)' 'DKAFFPDYSAAFVLQMNLVDQYPKVLDIINQLGGKIDEKTMSAMNYEYDSGGDPETIARDFLTSIGLIK' A
#
# COMPACT_ATOMS: atom_id res chain seq x y z
N ASP A 1 17.51 -1.99 18.49
CA ASP A 1 16.77 -3.13 17.95
C ASP A 1 17.77 -4.26 17.65
N LYS A 2 17.45 -5.52 17.98
CA LYS A 2 18.37 -6.67 17.79
C LYS A 2 17.96 -7.57 16.62
N ALA A 3 17.04 -7.11 15.76
CA ALA A 3 16.47 -7.92 14.68
C ALA A 3 15.98 -9.29 15.18
N PHE A 4 15.37 -9.29 16.38
CA PHE A 4 14.88 -10.51 17.02
C PHE A 4 13.70 -11.11 16.24
N PHE A 5 12.96 -10.27 15.53
CA PHE A 5 11.89 -10.67 14.63
C PHE A 5 12.35 -10.52 13.16
N PRO A 6 11.86 -11.40 12.27
CA PRO A 6 12.00 -11.21 10.83
C PRO A 6 11.45 -9.86 10.36
N ASP A 7 11.96 -9.38 9.24
CA ASP A 7 11.37 -8.24 8.55
C ASP A 7 10.01 -8.65 7.98
N TYR A 8 8.95 -7.96 8.40
CA TYR A 8 7.56 -8.16 7.95
C TYR A 8 7.09 -7.04 7.02
N SER A 9 8.01 -6.45 6.26
CA SER A 9 7.69 -5.45 5.23
C SER A 9 6.66 -5.99 4.22
N ALA A 10 5.64 -5.19 3.94
CA ALA A 10 4.64 -5.52 2.94
C ALA A 10 5.24 -5.46 1.53
N ALA A 11 4.80 -6.38 0.66
CA ALA A 11 5.20 -6.41 -0.74
C ALA A 11 3.98 -6.68 -1.62
N PHE A 12 3.97 -6.10 -2.82
CA PHE A 12 2.98 -6.42 -3.84
C PHE A 12 3.36 -7.72 -4.55
N VAL A 13 2.42 -8.65 -4.65
CA VAL A 13 2.59 -9.91 -5.39
C VAL A 13 1.62 -9.91 -6.56
N LEU A 14 2.17 -10.06 -7.77
CA LEU A 14 1.43 -10.00 -9.03
C LEU A 14 1.63 -11.31 -9.81
N GLN A 15 0.60 -11.75 -10.52
CA GLN A 15 0.74 -12.87 -11.44
C GLN A 15 1.50 -12.45 -12.70
N MET A 16 2.45 -13.26 -13.15
CA MET A 16 3.26 -12.96 -14.34
C MET A 16 2.40 -12.75 -15.60
N ASN A 17 1.36 -13.57 -15.80
CA ASN A 17 0.45 -13.44 -16.94
C ASN A 17 -0.28 -12.09 -17.01
N LEU A 18 -0.51 -11.43 -15.86
CA LEU A 18 -1.11 -10.10 -15.80
C LEU A 18 -0.12 -9.05 -16.27
N VAL A 19 1.14 -9.17 -15.84
CA VAL A 19 2.23 -8.27 -16.24
C VAL A 19 2.52 -8.42 -17.74
N ASP A 20 2.49 -9.64 -18.27
CA ASP A 20 2.71 -9.88 -19.70
C ASP A 20 1.60 -9.26 -20.57
N GLN A 21 0.34 -9.37 -20.13
CA GLN A 21 -0.81 -8.80 -20.84
C GLN A 21 -0.90 -7.28 -20.68
N TYR A 22 -0.53 -6.76 -19.51
CA TYR A 22 -0.64 -5.36 -19.15
C TYR A 22 0.66 -4.86 -18.51
N PRO A 23 1.73 -4.65 -19.29
CA PRO A 23 3.06 -4.30 -18.76
C PRO A 23 3.05 -3.02 -17.91
N LYS A 24 2.14 -2.08 -18.20
CA LYS A 24 1.97 -0.84 -17.42
C LYS A 24 1.48 -1.06 -15.99
N VAL A 25 0.88 -2.20 -15.67
CA VAL A 25 0.43 -2.51 -14.30
C VAL A 25 1.60 -2.49 -13.34
N LEU A 26 2.76 -3.03 -13.76
CA LEU A 26 3.96 -3.01 -12.93
C LEU A 26 4.41 -1.59 -12.61
N ASP A 27 4.44 -0.71 -13.62
CA ASP A 27 4.81 0.71 -13.44
C ASP A 27 3.83 1.45 -12.52
N ILE A 28 2.54 1.14 -12.61
CA ILE A 28 1.50 1.75 -11.77
C ILE A 28 1.64 1.28 -10.32
N ILE A 29 1.75 -0.03 -10.08
CA ILE A 29 1.89 -0.58 -8.74
C ILE A 29 3.18 -0.10 -8.07
N ASN A 30 4.27 0.03 -8.82
CA ASN A 30 5.54 0.53 -8.30
C ASN A 30 5.47 1.98 -7.81
N GLN A 31 4.50 2.79 -8.24
CA GLN A 31 4.32 4.15 -7.70
C GLN A 31 3.93 4.16 -6.22
N LEU A 32 3.36 3.07 -5.71
CA LEU A 32 3.06 2.87 -4.28
C LEU A 32 4.26 2.41 -3.46
N GLY A 33 5.31 1.92 -4.11
CA GLY A 33 6.51 1.41 -3.45
C GLY A 33 7.13 2.45 -2.52
N GLY A 34 7.27 2.10 -1.23
CA GLY A 34 7.85 2.98 -0.22
C GLY A 34 7.01 4.21 0.17
N LYS A 35 5.74 4.28 -0.24
CA LYS A 35 4.83 5.38 0.12
C LYS A 35 4.08 5.16 1.44
N ILE A 36 4.09 3.94 1.96
CA ILE A 36 3.42 3.57 3.20
C ILE A 36 4.50 3.16 4.20
N ASP A 37 4.89 4.10 5.07
CA ASP A 37 5.76 3.79 6.19
C ASP A 37 4.95 3.19 7.37
N GLU A 38 5.65 2.74 8.41
CA GLU A 38 5.02 2.12 9.59
C GLU A 38 3.99 3.04 10.23
N LYS A 39 4.30 4.33 10.36
CA LYS A 39 3.42 5.30 11.00
C LYS A 39 2.15 5.55 10.18
N THR A 40 2.29 5.68 8.86
CA THR A 40 1.16 5.81 7.94
C THR A 40 0.28 4.57 7.99
N MET A 41 0.86 3.36 7.97
CA MET A 41 0.09 2.12 8.07
C MET A 41 -0.65 2.02 9.41
N SER A 42 0.04 2.31 10.52
CA SER A 42 -0.58 2.29 11.85
C SER A 42 -1.74 3.28 11.96
N ALA A 43 -1.63 4.47 11.36
CA ALA A 43 -2.70 5.45 11.36
C ALA A 43 -3.92 4.98 10.56
N MET A 44 -3.72 4.41 9.37
CA MET A 44 -4.81 3.86 8.55
C MET A 44 -5.51 2.69 9.25
N ASN A 45 -4.74 1.79 9.89
CA ASN A 45 -5.31 0.67 10.66
C ASN A 45 -6.14 1.17 11.85
N TYR A 46 -5.66 2.19 12.57
CA TYR A 46 -6.40 2.79 13.67
C TYR A 46 -7.74 3.40 13.23
N GLU A 47 -7.76 4.04 12.06
CA GLU A 47 -8.98 4.60 11.48
C GLU A 47 -9.99 3.50 11.14
N TYR A 48 -9.53 2.39 10.56
CA TYR A 48 -10.36 1.21 10.33
C TYR A 48 -10.91 0.61 11.63
N ASP A 49 -10.05 0.44 12.65
CA ASP A 49 -10.45 -0.08 13.97
C ASP A 49 -11.48 0.82 14.66
N SER A 50 -11.48 2.12 14.33
CA SER A 50 -12.45 3.10 14.81
C SER A 50 -13.77 3.11 14.03
N GLY A 51 -13.94 2.20 13.06
CA GLY A 51 -15.15 2.04 12.24
C GLY A 51 -15.12 2.76 10.88
N GLY A 52 -13.95 3.24 10.45
CA GLY A 52 -13.77 3.83 9.12
C GLY A 52 -13.92 2.79 8.01
N ASP A 53 -14.46 3.23 6.87
CA ASP A 53 -14.60 2.39 5.68
C ASP A 53 -13.24 2.23 4.96
N PRO A 54 -12.76 1.00 4.72
CA PRO A 54 -11.43 0.77 4.18
C PRO A 54 -11.23 1.31 2.76
N GLU A 55 -12.27 1.36 1.93
CA GLU A 55 -12.19 1.95 0.59
C GLU A 55 -11.97 3.45 0.68
N THR A 56 -12.71 4.12 1.57
CA THR A 56 -12.56 5.56 1.84
C THR A 56 -11.17 5.88 2.38
N ILE A 57 -10.68 5.13 3.38
CA ILE A 57 -9.34 5.30 3.97
C ILE A 57 -8.25 5.17 2.89
N ALA A 58 -8.33 4.12 2.06
CA ALA A 58 -7.36 3.90 1.00
C ALA A 58 -7.43 5.02 -0.06
N ARG A 59 -8.64 5.45 -0.45
CA ARG A 59 -8.84 6.52 -1.44
C ARG A 59 -8.29 7.85 -0.94
N ASP A 60 -8.52 8.18 0.33
CA ASP A 60 -8.02 9.40 0.96
C ASP A 60 -6.50 9.39 1.06
N PHE A 61 -5.90 8.26 1.46
CA PHE A 61 -4.45 8.10 1.43
C PHE A 61 -3.88 8.34 0.02
N LEU A 62 -4.39 7.64 -0.99
CA LEU A 62 -3.92 7.75 -2.38
C LEU A 62 -4.09 9.17 -2.95
N THR A 63 -5.18 9.85 -2.57
CA THR A 63 -5.43 11.25 -2.95
C THR A 63 -4.45 12.18 -2.25
N SER A 64 -4.16 11.97 -0.97
CA SER A 64 -3.22 12.80 -0.18
C SER A 64 -1.79 12.76 -0.72
N ILE A 65 -1.38 11.63 -1.30
CA ILE A 65 -0.07 11.46 -1.95
C ILE A 65 -0.09 11.75 -3.45
N GLY A 66 -1.23 12.19 -4.00
CA GLY A 66 -1.39 12.65 -5.38
C GLY A 66 -1.39 11.54 -6.44
N LEU A 67 -1.63 10.29 -6.07
CA LEU A 67 -1.70 9.18 -7.03
C LEU A 67 -3.05 9.08 -7.73
N ILE A 68 -4.12 9.56 -7.10
CA ILE A 68 -5.49 9.61 -7.66
C ILE A 68 -6.20 10.93 -7.31
N LYS A 69 -7.39 11.15 -7.89
CA LYS A 69 -8.28 12.30 -7.64
C LYS A 69 -9.64 11.85 -7.11
#